data_AF-A0A2E2CTI6-F1
#
_entry.id   AF-A0A2E2CTI6-F1
#
_cell.length_a   1.000
_cell.length_b   1.000
_cell.length_c   1.000
_cell.angle_alpha   90.00
_cell.angle_beta   90.00
_cell.angle_gamma   90.00
#
_symmetry.space_group_name_H-M   'P 1'
#
loop_
_entity.id
_entity.type
_entity.pdbx_description
1 polymer ?
#
loop_
_entity_poly.entity_id
_entity_poly.type
_entity_poly.pdbx_seq_one_letter_code
_entity_poly.pdbx_strand_id
1 'polypeptide(L)'
;MLGMLPVSLYGADDTEVDNFFSVLPSLVEDAYDDRPYQETLFAITGNDAIEHITIADDWDNQTPFIWPEDIVMEVGMAIQTIKYPDVGLLEHLMTLENVDCRRLSIWMHFETNVYPIYTKEACLGLEKLGLPTPYLPRDIASYGLYVQRLEGLKLHAPAEGMPEIGLPRARILQLGLERF
;
A
#
# COMPACT_ATOMS: atom_id res chain seq x y z
N MET A 1 -22.75 -18.17 -8.01
CA MET A 1 -21.63 -19.11 -8.25
C MET A 1 -20.44 -18.46 -7.58
N LEU A 2 -20.09 -18.89 -6.36
CA LEU A 2 -18.93 -18.35 -5.63
C LEU A 2 -17.69 -18.68 -6.48
N GLY A 3 -17.09 -17.67 -7.09
CA GLY A 3 -15.88 -17.85 -7.90
C GLY A 3 -14.75 -18.34 -7.02
N MET A 4 -13.91 -19.23 -7.54
CA MET A 4 -12.71 -19.68 -6.81
C MET A 4 -11.91 -18.45 -6.35
N LEU A 5 -11.58 -18.40 -5.05
CA LEU A 5 -10.69 -17.39 -4.51
C LEU A 5 -9.34 -17.42 -5.27
N PRO A 6 -8.75 -16.26 -5.58
CA PRO A 6 -7.37 -16.20 -6.07
C PRO A 6 -6.44 -16.97 -5.14
N VAL A 7 -5.37 -17.57 -5.65
CA VAL A 7 -4.36 -18.28 -4.83
C VAL A 7 -3.79 -17.38 -3.74
N SER A 8 -3.70 -16.08 -4.00
CA SER A 8 -3.30 -15.06 -3.02
C SER A 8 -4.28 -14.87 -1.86
N LEU A 9 -5.49 -15.43 -1.90
CA LEU A 9 -6.45 -15.48 -0.79
C LEU A 9 -6.65 -16.91 -0.27
N TYR A 10 -5.79 -17.87 -0.64
CA TYR A 10 -5.86 -19.22 -0.11
C TYR A 10 -5.78 -19.20 1.43
N GLY A 11 -6.76 -19.84 2.06
CA GLY A 11 -6.92 -19.89 3.51
C GLY A 11 -7.82 -18.80 4.11
N ALA A 12 -8.31 -17.85 3.31
CA ALA A 12 -9.26 -16.85 3.80
C ALA A 12 -10.54 -17.48 4.35
N ASP A 13 -11.16 -16.79 5.30
CA ASP A 13 -12.52 -17.06 5.72
C ASP A 13 -13.48 -16.34 4.76
N ASP A 14 -14.13 -17.11 3.88
CA ASP A 14 -15.09 -16.59 2.89
C ASP A 14 -16.16 -15.69 3.53
N THR A 15 -16.60 -16.04 4.75
CA THR A 15 -17.66 -15.29 5.46
C THR A 15 -17.16 -13.91 5.88
N GLU A 16 -15.93 -13.84 6.41
CA GLU A 16 -15.35 -12.56 6.82
C GLU A 16 -14.94 -11.70 5.63
N VAL A 17 -14.51 -12.32 4.52
CA VAL A 17 -14.25 -11.60 3.26
C VAL A 17 -15.54 -10.97 2.71
N ASP A 18 -16.63 -11.73 2.66
CA ASP A 18 -17.94 -11.22 2.23
C ASP A 18 -18.43 -10.10 3.18
N ASN A 19 -18.29 -10.30 4.49
CA ASN A 19 -18.62 -9.31 5.51
C ASN A 19 -17.82 -8.01 5.30
N PHE A 20 -16.51 -8.11 5.14
CA PHE A 20 -15.62 -6.98 4.86
C PHE A 20 -16.08 -6.16 3.65
N PHE A 21 -16.33 -6.81 2.52
CA PHE A 21 -16.80 -6.09 1.32
C PHE A 21 -18.20 -5.49 1.50
N SER A 22 -19.07 -6.11 2.31
CA SER A 22 -20.41 -5.57 2.59
C SER A 22 -20.38 -4.28 3.40
N VAL A 23 -19.38 -4.09 4.27
CA VAL A 23 -19.22 -2.90 5.13
C VAL A 23 -18.19 -1.90 4.61
N LEU A 24 -17.35 -2.29 3.65
CA LEU A 24 -16.26 -1.48 3.10
C LEU A 24 -16.70 -0.05 2.72
N PRO A 25 -17.82 0.18 2.01
CA PRO A 25 -18.25 1.54 1.66
C PRO A 25 -18.43 2.46 2.88
N SER A 26 -18.99 1.93 3.97
CA SER A 26 -19.17 2.67 5.22
C SER A 26 -17.83 2.87 5.94
N LEU A 27 -16.93 1.88 5.89
CA LEU A 27 -15.61 1.99 6.51
C LEU A 27 -14.75 3.07 5.88
N VAL A 28 -14.98 3.46 4.61
CA VAL A 28 -14.19 4.48 3.91
C VAL A 28 -14.99 5.73 3.56
N GLU A 29 -16.13 5.95 4.22
CA GLU A 29 -17.05 7.05 3.89
C GLU A 29 -16.45 8.45 4.11
N ASP A 30 -15.46 8.58 4.98
CA ASP A 30 -14.76 9.83 5.29
C ASP A 30 -13.45 9.98 4.51
N ALA A 31 -13.05 8.99 3.70
CA ALA A 31 -11.77 9.02 3.00
C ALA A 31 -11.69 10.18 1.98
N TYR A 32 -12.84 10.72 1.56
CA TYR A 32 -12.94 11.91 0.71
C TYR A 32 -12.56 13.20 1.44
N ASP A 33 -12.55 13.20 2.78
CA ASP A 33 -12.23 14.37 3.60
C ASP A 33 -10.76 14.38 4.04
N ASP A 34 -9.97 13.36 3.67
CA ASP A 34 -8.51 13.30 3.89
C ASP A 34 -7.79 14.25 2.92
N ARG A 35 -7.97 15.55 3.18
CA ARG A 35 -7.33 16.64 2.41
C ARG A 35 -5.81 16.52 2.38
N PRO A 36 -5.11 16.22 3.50
CA PRO A 36 -3.66 16.04 3.46
C PRO A 36 -3.25 14.98 2.44
N TYR A 37 -3.91 13.82 2.41
CA TYR A 37 -3.61 12.79 1.42
C TYR A 37 -3.87 13.26 -0.02
N GLN A 38 -5.03 13.88 -0.27
CA GLN A 38 -5.39 14.34 -1.62
C GLN A 38 -4.44 15.42 -2.14
N GLU A 39 -4.10 16.40 -1.30
CA GLU A 39 -3.16 17.47 -1.65
C GLU A 39 -1.77 16.89 -1.98
N THR A 40 -1.28 15.92 -1.20
CA THR A 40 -0.04 15.21 -1.50
C THR A 40 -0.13 14.47 -2.84
N LEU A 41 -1.22 13.75 -3.09
CA LEU A 41 -1.45 13.04 -4.35
C LEU A 41 -1.40 13.97 -5.57
N PHE A 42 -1.98 15.18 -5.46
CA PHE A 42 -1.96 16.17 -6.53
C PHE A 42 -0.62 16.91 -6.68
N ALA A 43 0.21 16.93 -5.64
CA ALA A 43 1.53 17.56 -5.68
C ALA A 43 2.56 16.71 -6.44
N ILE A 44 2.37 15.39 -6.51
CA ILE A 44 3.21 14.48 -7.30
C ILE A 44 2.98 14.73 -8.79
N THR A 45 3.90 15.45 -9.43
CA THR A 45 3.82 15.81 -10.86
C THR A 45 5.19 15.79 -11.51
N GLY A 46 5.24 15.41 -12.79
CA GLY A 46 6.52 15.27 -13.50
C GLY A 46 7.14 13.89 -13.29
N ASN A 47 8.47 13.80 -13.39
CA ASN A 47 9.22 12.54 -13.37
C ASN A 47 10.41 12.57 -12.39
N ASP A 48 10.39 13.45 -11.39
CA ASP A 48 11.45 13.53 -10.39
C ASP A 48 11.11 12.68 -9.16
N ALA A 49 11.59 11.44 -9.16
CA ALA A 49 11.31 10.49 -8.09
C ALA A 49 11.82 10.96 -6.71
N ILE A 50 12.85 11.81 -6.65
CA ILE A 50 13.44 12.27 -5.39
C ILE A 50 12.60 13.42 -4.80
N GLU A 51 12.12 14.31 -5.65
CA GLU A 51 11.11 15.31 -5.26
C GLU A 51 9.84 14.61 -4.75
N HIS A 52 9.37 13.59 -5.47
CA HIS A 52 8.20 12.81 -5.07
C HIS A 52 8.38 12.10 -3.73
N ILE A 53 9.55 11.50 -3.47
CA ILE A 53 9.89 10.90 -2.16
C ILE A 53 9.82 11.93 -1.05
N THR A 54 10.34 13.14 -1.29
CA THR A 54 10.31 14.23 -0.31
C THR A 54 8.86 14.63 0.04
N ILE A 55 8.01 14.80 -0.97
CA ILE A 55 6.59 15.09 -0.81
C ILE A 55 5.87 13.97 -0.03
N ALA A 56 6.16 12.71 -0.35
CA ALA A 56 5.57 11.54 0.29
C ALA A 56 6.02 11.40 1.76
N ASP A 57 7.29 11.68 2.04
CA ASP A 57 7.84 11.68 3.40
C ASP A 57 7.26 12.81 4.25
N ASP A 58 7.08 14.01 3.68
CA ASP A 58 6.45 15.14 4.36
C ASP A 58 5.01 14.81 4.79
N TRP A 59 4.25 14.11 3.93
CA TRP A 59 2.91 13.63 4.28
C TRP A 59 2.90 12.70 5.51
N ASP A 60 3.94 11.87 5.64
CA ASP A 60 4.10 10.94 6.76
C ASP A 60 4.92 11.51 7.94
N ASN A 61 5.25 12.81 7.90
CA ASN A 61 6.08 13.50 8.89
C ASN A 61 7.45 12.83 9.12
N GLN A 62 8.04 12.30 8.06
CA GLN A 62 9.36 11.70 8.11
C GLN A 62 10.45 12.76 8.07
N THR A 63 11.60 12.46 8.66
CA THR A 63 12.77 13.34 8.54
C THR A 63 13.30 13.26 7.11
N PRO A 64 13.47 14.40 6.39
CA PRO A 64 14.03 14.42 5.06
C PRO A 64 15.45 13.84 5.03
N PHE A 65 15.81 13.18 3.93
CA PHE A 65 17.16 12.65 3.76
C PHE A 65 18.14 13.72 3.29
N ILE A 66 19.38 13.57 3.71
CA ILE A 66 20.53 14.28 3.15
C ILE A 66 21.47 13.21 2.61
N TRP A 67 21.20 12.76 1.40
CA TRP A 67 22.00 11.74 0.73
C TRP A 67 23.06 12.38 -0.18
N PRO A 68 24.24 11.76 -0.31
CA PRO A 68 25.19 12.12 -1.36
C PRO A 68 24.60 11.84 -2.76
N GLU A 69 25.12 12.52 -3.79
CA GLU A 69 24.56 12.52 -5.15
C GLU A 69 24.44 11.12 -5.78
N ASP A 70 25.40 10.23 -5.51
CA ASP A 70 25.39 8.85 -5.99
C ASP A 70 24.23 8.05 -5.41
N ILE A 71 23.97 8.19 -4.11
CA ILE A 71 22.83 7.55 -3.43
C ILE A 71 21.50 8.13 -3.95
N VAL A 72 21.41 9.45 -4.16
CA VAL A 72 20.22 10.09 -4.75
C VAL A 72 19.90 9.49 -6.12
N MET A 73 20.92 9.35 -6.98
CA MET A 73 20.74 8.76 -8.31
C MET A 73 20.30 7.30 -8.24
N GLU A 74 20.92 6.51 -7.38
CA GLU A 74 20.60 5.10 -7.19
C GLU A 74 19.15 4.90 -6.70
N VAL A 75 18.73 5.66 -5.69
CA VAL A 75 17.35 5.62 -5.16
C VAL A 75 16.35 5.99 -6.25
N GLY A 76 16.59 7.10 -6.97
CA GLY A 76 15.70 7.55 -8.04
C GLY A 76 15.55 6.48 -9.13
N MET A 77 16.65 5.87 -9.56
CA MET A 77 16.63 4.77 -10.54
C MET A 77 15.86 3.55 -10.02
N ALA A 78 16.06 3.17 -8.76
CA ALA A 78 15.37 2.03 -8.17
C ALA A 78 13.85 2.25 -8.16
N ILE A 79 13.39 3.39 -7.64
CA ILE A 79 11.95 3.72 -7.55
C ILE A 79 11.28 3.72 -8.93
N GLN A 80 11.92 4.28 -9.96
CA GLN A 80 11.37 4.31 -11.32
C GLN A 80 11.34 2.94 -12.01
N THR A 81 12.24 2.04 -11.62
CA THR A 81 12.40 0.72 -12.25
C THR A 81 11.39 -0.29 -11.70
N ILE A 82 11.08 -0.22 -10.41
CA ILE A 82 10.25 -1.20 -9.72
C ILE A 82 8.82 -1.20 -10.28
N LYS A 83 8.28 -2.40 -10.50
CA LYS A 83 6.94 -2.60 -11.08
C LYS A 83 6.08 -3.45 -10.19
N TYR A 84 4.86 -2.98 -9.99
CA TYR A 84 3.85 -3.66 -9.22
C TYR A 84 3.50 -5.03 -9.82
N PRO A 85 3.34 -6.11 -9.02
CA PRO A 85 3.37 -6.17 -7.55
C PRO A 85 4.73 -6.55 -6.94
N ASP A 86 5.83 -6.45 -7.69
CA ASP A 86 7.17 -6.83 -7.20
C ASP A 86 7.67 -5.85 -6.13
N VAL A 87 8.32 -6.39 -5.10
CA VAL A 87 8.94 -5.63 -4.00
C VAL A 87 10.41 -6.01 -3.81
N GLY A 88 10.95 -6.99 -4.55
CA GLY A 88 12.29 -7.54 -4.28
C GLY A 88 13.42 -6.50 -4.37
N LEU A 89 13.35 -5.59 -5.35
CA LEU A 89 14.33 -4.51 -5.48
C LEU A 89 14.23 -3.45 -4.36
N LEU A 90 13.12 -3.37 -3.63
CA LEU A 90 12.99 -2.49 -2.46
C LEU A 90 13.87 -2.96 -1.31
N GLU A 91 14.19 -4.26 -1.22
CA GLU A 91 15.06 -4.82 -0.18
C GLU A 91 16.41 -4.11 -0.13
N HIS A 92 16.97 -3.78 -1.29
CA HIS A 92 18.23 -3.05 -1.38
C HIS A 92 18.13 -1.66 -0.74
N LEU A 93 17.01 -0.95 -0.94
CA LEU A 93 16.79 0.38 -0.36
C LEU A 93 16.64 0.33 1.18
N MET A 94 16.25 -0.81 1.75
CA MET A 94 16.17 -1.00 3.21
C MET A 94 17.55 -1.02 3.89
N THR A 95 18.65 -1.05 3.12
CA THR A 95 20.01 -0.89 3.66
C THR A 95 20.33 0.56 4.03
N LEU A 96 19.55 1.52 3.53
CA LEU A 96 19.66 2.94 3.89
C LEU A 96 19.18 3.18 5.32
N GLU A 97 19.83 4.12 6.00
CA GLU A 97 19.47 4.47 7.37
C GLU A 97 18.04 5.03 7.44
N ASN A 98 17.25 4.55 8.40
CA ASN A 98 15.85 4.97 8.62
C ASN A 98 14.92 4.73 7.41
N VAL A 99 15.21 3.70 6.61
CA VAL A 99 14.34 3.19 5.56
C VAL A 99 13.84 1.79 5.95
N ASP A 100 12.51 1.62 5.95
CA ASP A 100 11.85 0.34 6.18
C ASP A 100 10.72 0.13 5.15
N CYS A 101 10.09 -1.04 5.16
CA CYS A 101 9.02 -1.38 4.23
C CYS A 101 7.82 -0.44 4.32
N ARG A 102 7.52 0.13 5.50
CA ARG A 102 6.41 1.08 5.64
C ARG A 102 6.74 2.35 4.88
N ARG A 103 7.92 2.94 5.11
CA ARG A 103 8.35 4.15 4.42
C ARG A 103 8.43 3.93 2.90
N LEU A 104 9.04 2.81 2.48
CA LEU A 104 9.10 2.43 1.05
C LEU A 104 7.72 2.23 0.42
N SER A 105 6.77 1.65 1.16
CA SER A 105 5.39 1.49 0.67
C SER A 105 4.71 2.84 0.42
N ILE A 106 5.02 3.87 1.21
CA ILE A 106 4.49 5.23 1.05
C ILE A 106 5.08 5.88 -0.19
N TRP A 107 6.39 5.78 -0.41
CA TRP A 107 7.03 6.28 -1.63
C TRP A 107 6.43 5.63 -2.87
N MET A 108 6.36 4.30 -2.89
CA MET A 108 5.79 3.56 -4.01
C MET A 108 4.29 3.84 -4.19
N HIS A 109 3.55 4.07 -3.10
CA HIS A 109 2.14 4.42 -3.16
C HIS A 109 1.93 5.73 -3.91
N PHE A 110 2.63 6.80 -3.53
CA PHE A 110 2.49 8.11 -4.16
C PHE A 110 3.11 8.17 -5.55
N GLU A 111 4.22 7.46 -5.78
CA GLU A 111 4.88 7.40 -7.10
C GLU A 111 4.00 6.72 -8.16
N THR A 112 3.21 5.71 -7.75
CA THR A 112 2.56 4.81 -8.73
C THR A 112 1.04 4.73 -8.61
N ASN A 113 0.47 5.12 -7.47
CA ASN A 113 -0.94 4.96 -7.13
C ASN A 113 -1.47 3.51 -7.17
N VAL A 114 -0.59 2.51 -7.12
CA VAL A 114 -0.99 1.08 -7.18
C VAL A 114 -0.51 0.24 -6.00
N TYR A 115 0.63 0.58 -5.40
CA TYR A 115 1.11 -0.10 -4.20
C TYR A 115 0.25 0.26 -2.98
N PRO A 116 -0.11 -0.69 -2.11
CA PRO A 116 -0.78 -0.38 -0.84
C PRO A 116 0.23 0.14 0.20
N ILE A 117 -0.21 1.06 1.06
CA ILE A 117 0.60 1.50 2.21
C ILE A 117 0.62 0.37 3.24
N TYR A 118 1.81 0.03 3.74
CA TYR A 118 2.02 -1.08 4.67
C TYR A 118 1.85 -0.61 6.11
N THR A 119 0.70 -0.92 6.71
CA THR A 119 0.37 -0.54 8.09
C THR A 119 0.07 -1.76 8.94
N LYS A 120 0.27 -1.61 10.26
CA LYS A 120 0.02 -2.69 11.21
C LYS A 120 -1.47 -3.02 11.28
N GLU A 121 -2.31 -1.99 11.23
CA GLU A 121 -3.75 -2.07 11.34
C GLU A 121 -4.34 -2.80 10.14
N ALA A 122 -3.86 -2.54 8.91
CA ALA A 122 -4.30 -3.29 7.73
C ALA A 122 -3.87 -4.77 7.79
N CYS A 123 -2.67 -5.06 8.31
CA CYS A 123 -2.25 -6.45 8.57
C CYS A 123 -3.17 -7.16 9.55
N LEU A 124 -3.59 -6.49 10.63
CA LEU A 124 -4.56 -7.05 11.59
C LEU A 124 -5.94 -7.25 10.96
N GLY A 125 -6.36 -6.34 10.07
CA GLY A 125 -7.56 -6.51 9.26
C GLY A 125 -7.50 -7.79 8.42
N LEU A 126 -6.38 -8.04 7.73
CA LEU A 126 -6.16 -9.28 6.98
C LEU A 126 -6.20 -10.52 7.87
N GLU A 127 -5.64 -10.47 9.08
CA GLU A 127 -5.74 -11.57 10.04
C GLU A 127 -7.18 -11.91 10.39
N LYS A 128 -8.06 -10.90 10.56
CA LYS A 128 -9.51 -11.12 10.78
C LYS A 128 -10.18 -11.84 9.61
N LEU A 129 -9.69 -11.63 8.38
CA LEU A 129 -10.17 -12.34 7.18
C LEU A 129 -9.62 -13.78 7.06
N GLY A 130 -8.93 -14.29 8.07
CA GLY A 130 -8.27 -15.60 8.00
C GLY A 130 -6.99 -15.59 7.15
N LEU A 131 -6.39 -14.41 6.93
CA LEU A 131 -5.17 -14.25 6.14
C LEU A 131 -4.01 -13.78 7.03
N PRO A 132 -3.31 -14.70 7.72
CA PRO A 132 -2.14 -14.36 8.53
C PRO A 132 -1.13 -13.54 7.74
N THR A 133 -0.94 -12.29 8.15
CA THR A 133 -0.10 -11.32 7.46
C THR A 133 0.67 -10.55 8.53
N PRO A 134 1.88 -11.00 8.92
CA PRO A 134 2.62 -10.33 9.98
C PRO A 134 3.01 -8.92 9.56
N TYR A 135 3.11 -8.00 10.53
CA TYR A 135 3.66 -6.66 10.32
C TYR A 135 5.10 -6.60 10.82
N LEU A 136 6.04 -6.89 9.93
CA LEU A 136 7.48 -6.82 10.16
C LEU A 136 8.11 -5.79 9.20
N PRO A 137 8.24 -4.50 9.59
CA PRO A 137 8.70 -3.43 8.70
C PRO A 137 10.12 -3.62 8.13
N ARG A 138 10.95 -4.42 8.80
CA ARG A 138 12.31 -4.72 8.37
C ARG A 138 12.45 -6.06 7.62
N ASP A 139 11.33 -6.64 7.19
CA ASP A 139 11.30 -7.88 6.43
C ASP A 139 10.52 -7.69 5.13
N ILE A 140 11.23 -7.74 4.01
CA ILE A 140 10.63 -7.54 2.69
C ILE A 140 9.64 -8.65 2.32
N ALA A 141 9.82 -9.87 2.84
CA ALA A 141 8.91 -10.97 2.58
C ALA A 141 7.56 -10.73 3.26
N SER A 142 7.58 -10.15 4.45
CA SER A 142 6.38 -9.72 5.19
C SER A 142 5.57 -8.69 4.38
N TYR A 143 6.25 -7.69 3.82
CA TYR A 143 5.60 -6.69 2.96
C TYR A 143 5.13 -7.29 1.62
N GLY A 144 5.92 -8.17 1.00
CA GLY A 144 5.54 -8.86 -0.23
C GLY A 144 4.27 -9.69 -0.05
N LEU A 145 4.13 -10.39 1.09
CA LEU A 145 2.91 -11.11 1.43
C LEU A 145 1.71 -10.16 1.55
N TYR A 146 1.87 -9.05 2.25
CA TYR A 146 0.84 -8.01 2.38
C TYR A 146 0.38 -7.49 1.00
N VAL A 147 1.31 -7.15 0.10
CA VAL A 147 1.01 -6.72 -1.26
C VAL A 147 0.21 -7.79 -2.02
N GLN A 148 0.61 -9.06 -1.91
CA GLN A 148 -0.09 -10.17 -2.56
C GLN A 148 -1.51 -10.37 -2.01
N ARG A 149 -1.73 -10.23 -0.70
CA ARG A 149 -3.08 -10.33 -0.12
C ARG A 149 -3.99 -9.21 -0.62
N LEU A 150 -3.49 -7.96 -0.65
CA LEU A 150 -4.24 -6.83 -1.20
C LEU A 150 -4.53 -7.01 -2.70
N GLU A 151 -3.62 -7.59 -3.48
CA GLU A 151 -3.90 -8.00 -4.87
C GLU A 151 -5.03 -9.00 -4.96
N GLY A 152 -4.99 -10.03 -4.11
CA GLY A 152 -6.05 -11.02 -4.03
C GLY A 152 -7.41 -10.38 -3.75
N LEU A 153 -7.48 -9.47 -2.78
CA LEU A 153 -8.71 -8.75 -2.45
C LEU A 153 -9.17 -7.87 -3.62
N LYS A 154 -8.26 -7.18 -4.33
CA LYS A 154 -8.61 -6.39 -5.52
C LYS A 154 -9.21 -7.25 -6.64
N LEU A 155 -8.68 -8.44 -6.86
CA LEU A 155 -9.17 -9.38 -7.87
C LEU A 155 -10.49 -10.04 -7.48
N HIS A 156 -10.70 -10.26 -6.18
CA HIS A 156 -11.93 -10.87 -5.66
C HIS A 156 -13.08 -9.88 -5.47
N ALA A 157 -12.77 -8.59 -5.29
CA ALA A 157 -13.74 -7.56 -4.98
C ALA A 157 -15.01 -7.65 -5.86
N PRO A 158 -16.22 -7.73 -5.27
CA PRO A 158 -17.44 -7.85 -6.04
C PRO A 158 -17.68 -6.57 -6.84
N ALA A 159 -18.39 -6.68 -7.96
CA ALA A 159 -18.62 -5.58 -8.91
C ALA A 159 -19.24 -4.32 -8.25
N GLU A 160 -20.01 -4.50 -7.17
CA GLU A 160 -20.66 -3.43 -6.41
C GLU A 160 -19.95 -3.07 -5.10
N GLY A 161 -18.95 -3.86 -4.66
CA GLY A 161 -18.34 -3.72 -3.32
C GLY A 161 -17.19 -2.72 -3.24
N MET A 162 -16.67 -2.24 -4.37
CA MET A 162 -15.68 -1.18 -4.38
C MET A 162 -16.38 0.15 -4.62
N PRO A 163 -16.37 1.08 -3.65
CA PRO A 163 -17.00 2.37 -3.86
C PRO A 163 -16.29 3.11 -5.02
N GLU A 164 -17.07 3.77 -5.88
CA GLU A 164 -16.58 4.58 -7.01
C GLU A 164 -15.96 5.87 -6.48
N ILE A 165 -14.76 5.77 -5.94
CA ILE A 165 -14.02 6.88 -5.33
C ILE A 165 -12.84 7.26 -6.22
N GLY A 166 -12.53 8.56 -6.31
CA GLY A 166 -11.33 9.08 -7.00
C GLY A 166 -10.00 8.74 -6.32
N LEU A 167 -9.99 7.85 -5.34
CA LEU A 167 -8.79 7.40 -4.62
C LEU A 167 -8.25 6.10 -5.25
N PRO A 168 -6.95 5.84 -5.14
CA PRO A 168 -6.36 4.56 -5.51
C PRO A 168 -7.09 3.37 -4.85
N ARG A 169 -7.42 2.33 -5.63
CA ARG A 169 -8.10 1.12 -5.10
C ARG A 169 -7.31 0.46 -3.96
N ALA A 170 -5.98 0.51 -4.03
CA ALA A 170 -5.11 0.02 -2.97
C ALA A 170 -5.27 0.79 -1.66
N ARG A 171 -5.46 2.12 -1.72
CA ARG A 171 -5.73 2.99 -0.56
C ARG A 171 -7.09 2.67 0.06
N ILE A 172 -8.12 2.48 -0.77
CA ILE A 172 -9.47 2.11 -0.29
C ILE A 172 -9.45 0.80 0.49
N LEU A 173 -8.85 -0.25 -0.06
CA LEU A 173 -8.79 -1.54 0.65
C LEU A 173 -7.92 -1.45 1.90
N GLN A 174 -6.80 -0.75 1.84
CA GLN A 174 -5.94 -0.55 3.01
C GLN A 174 -6.70 0.17 4.12
N LEU A 175 -7.35 1.31 3.86
CA LEU A 175 -8.17 2.02 4.86
C LEU A 175 -9.32 1.17 5.38
N GLY A 176 -9.99 0.41 4.49
CA GLY A 176 -11.01 -0.54 4.88
C GLY A 176 -10.47 -1.55 5.89
N LEU A 177 -9.33 -2.18 5.61
CA LEU A 177 -8.71 -3.18 6.48
C LEU A 177 -8.26 -2.59 7.83
N GLU A 178 -7.79 -1.34 7.86
CA GLU A 178 -7.42 -0.68 9.13
C GLU A 178 -8.61 -0.47 10.06
N ARG A 179 -9.82 -0.36 9.48
CA ARG A 179 -11.05 0.01 10.17
C ARG A 179 -12.02 -1.15 10.37
N PHE A 180 -11.77 -2.28 9.70
CA PHE A 180 -12.48 -3.55 9.88
C PHE A 180 -12.01 -4.27 11.14
#